data_AF-C6LXA6-F1
#
_entry.id   AF-C6LXA6-F1
#
_cell.length_a   1.000
_cell.length_b   1.000
_cell.length_c   1.000
_cell.angle_alpha   90.00
_cell.angle_beta   90.00
_cell.angle_gamma   90.00
#
_symmetry.space_group_name_H-M   'P 1'
#
loop_
_entity.id
_entity.type
_entity.pdbx_description
1 polymer ?
#
loop_
_entity_poly.entity_id
_entity_poly.type
_entity_poly.pdbx_seq_one_letter_code
_entity_poly.pdbx_strand_id
1 'polypeptide(L)'
;MSLQITPETCKDPELLAYAQYQEQLLEKHTAKLKELEKEFLANKLKENQIKMANHKIATEYDTQVRILNEKNDESLRLHAEYNKLIQDQNSSLEKIGQDLYEKFIEEFNSKNKELNELMAEIDAIQANMKTMATSIEDKRIKVQADVDYLTASEEYIVEAAKQIEDERSKLENLEVEIRGLYQTLAVHTEYHAKLMKINAEQEQGYELVRNAFEAGLKDRGFMYHQRNLLMAARAFQERGLRIYKQLTERYTRLLNALPAQ
;
A
#
# COMPACT_ATOMS: atom_id res chain seq x y z
N MET A 1 -131.73 -46.72 -71.53
CA MET A 1 -132.93 -46.80 -72.38
C MET A 1 -133.97 -45.90 -71.75
N SER A 2 -134.07 -44.65 -72.20
CA SER A 2 -135.17 -43.76 -71.80
C SER A 2 -136.41 -44.15 -72.60
N LEU A 3 -137.49 -44.48 -71.91
CA LEU A 3 -138.81 -44.63 -72.52
C LEU A 3 -139.30 -43.21 -72.82
N GLN A 4 -139.22 -42.76 -74.08
CA GLN A 4 -139.80 -41.48 -74.47
C GLN A 4 -141.32 -41.57 -74.36
N ILE A 5 -141.89 -40.96 -73.32
CA ILE A 5 -143.34 -40.91 -73.13
C ILE A 5 -143.87 -39.76 -74.00
N THR A 6 -144.36 -40.11 -75.19
CA THR A 6 -144.96 -39.17 -76.15
C THR A 6 -146.48 -39.08 -75.98
N PRO A 7 -147.16 -38.02 -76.48
CA PRO A 7 -148.63 -37.91 -76.45
C PRO A 7 -149.37 -39.09 -77.10
N GLU A 8 -148.67 -39.88 -77.89
CA GLU A 8 -149.18 -41.08 -78.56
C GLU A 8 -149.22 -42.31 -77.63
N THR A 9 -148.50 -42.29 -76.51
CA THR A 9 -148.37 -43.43 -75.57
C THR A 9 -149.13 -43.24 -74.25
N CYS A 10 -149.63 -42.04 -73.94
CA CYS A 10 -150.49 -41.77 -72.78
C CYS A 10 -151.55 -40.70 -73.12
N LYS A 11 -152.85 -41.05 -73.07
CA LYS A 11 -153.97 -40.17 -73.46
C LYS A 11 -154.54 -39.32 -72.31
N ASP A 12 -154.05 -39.49 -71.08
CA ASP A 12 -154.46 -38.71 -69.91
C ASP A 12 -153.44 -37.57 -69.66
N PRO A 13 -153.86 -36.30 -69.76
CA PRO A 13 -152.97 -35.14 -69.63
C PRO A 13 -152.28 -35.04 -68.26
N GLU A 14 -152.94 -35.45 -67.17
CA GLU A 14 -152.38 -35.35 -65.82
C GLU A 14 -151.32 -36.44 -65.57
N LEU A 15 -151.57 -37.66 -66.07
CA LEU A 15 -150.59 -38.75 -66.04
C LEU A 15 -149.37 -38.46 -66.92
N LEU A 16 -149.56 -37.82 -68.08
CA LEU A 16 -148.46 -37.40 -68.96
C LEU A 16 -147.59 -36.34 -68.28
N ALA A 17 -148.20 -35.32 -67.66
CA ALA A 17 -147.48 -34.27 -66.92
C ALA A 17 -146.72 -34.84 -65.71
N TYR A 18 -147.33 -35.78 -64.96
CA TYR A 18 -146.68 -36.47 -63.85
C TYR A 18 -145.50 -37.33 -64.32
N ALA A 19 -145.64 -38.06 -65.43
CA ALA A 19 -144.57 -38.89 -65.97
C ALA A 19 -143.39 -38.06 -66.50
N GLN A 20 -143.66 -36.93 -67.17
CA GLN A 20 -142.62 -35.98 -67.60
C GLN A 20 -141.90 -35.31 -66.41
N TYR A 21 -142.64 -34.98 -65.34
CA TYR A 21 -142.05 -34.47 -64.09
C TYR A 21 -141.13 -35.51 -63.44
N GLN A 22 -141.55 -36.78 -63.38
CA GLN A 22 -140.74 -37.88 -62.85
C GLN A 22 -139.50 -38.13 -63.71
N GLU A 23 -139.59 -38.02 -65.04
CA GLU A 23 -138.45 -38.14 -65.95
C GLU A 23 -137.44 -37.00 -65.76
N GLN A 24 -137.89 -35.74 -65.67
CA GLN A 24 -137.03 -34.58 -65.37
C GLN A 24 -136.37 -34.69 -63.99
N LEU A 25 -137.10 -35.18 -62.98
CA LEU A 25 -136.57 -35.40 -61.65
C LEU A 25 -135.50 -36.51 -61.65
N LEU A 26 -135.73 -37.60 -62.39
CA LEU A 26 -134.77 -38.69 -62.58
C LEU A 26 -133.50 -38.20 -63.29
N GLU A 27 -133.62 -37.39 -64.34
CA GLU A 27 -132.47 -36.80 -65.04
C GLU A 27 -131.66 -35.87 -64.12
N LYS A 28 -132.35 -35.02 -63.33
CA LYS A 28 -131.70 -34.12 -62.35
C LYS A 28 -130.97 -34.90 -61.26
N HIS A 29 -131.59 -35.96 -60.72
CA HIS A 29 -130.94 -36.84 -59.75
C HIS A 29 -129.77 -37.60 -60.35
N THR A 30 -129.88 -38.08 -61.60
CA THR A 30 -128.80 -38.78 -62.30
C THR A 30 -127.62 -37.85 -62.59
N ALA A 31 -127.87 -36.60 -62.99
CA ALA A 31 -126.83 -35.59 -63.18
C ALA A 31 -126.12 -35.27 -61.87
N LYS A 32 -126.87 -35.11 -60.76
CA LYS A 32 -126.30 -34.85 -59.44
C LYS A 32 -125.50 -36.05 -58.91
N LEU A 33 -125.95 -37.26 -59.19
CA LEU A 33 -125.23 -38.49 -58.83
C LEU A 33 -123.90 -38.59 -59.58
N LYS A 34 -123.87 -38.31 -60.89
CA LYS A 34 -122.62 -38.26 -61.68
C LYS A 34 -121.65 -37.17 -61.19
N GLU A 35 -122.17 -36.01 -60.77
CA GLU A 35 -121.37 -34.94 -60.18
C GLU A 35 -120.73 -35.39 -58.85
N LEU A 36 -121.53 -35.99 -57.96
CA LEU A 36 -121.07 -36.52 -56.67
C LEU A 36 -120.07 -37.68 -56.86
N GLU A 37 -120.28 -38.57 -57.83
CA GLU A 37 -119.33 -39.64 -58.17
C GLU A 37 -117.98 -39.07 -58.64
N LYS A 38 -118.01 -38.01 -59.46
CA LYS A 38 -116.80 -37.33 -59.92
C LYS A 38 -116.07 -36.64 -58.77
N GLU A 39 -116.80 -35.96 -57.88
CA GLU A 39 -116.24 -35.35 -56.67
C GLU A 39 -115.65 -36.40 -55.71
N PHE A 40 -116.35 -37.52 -55.51
CA PHE A 40 -115.87 -38.62 -54.69
C PHE A 40 -114.58 -39.22 -55.23
N LEU A 41 -114.49 -39.48 -56.54
CA LEU A 41 -113.27 -39.98 -57.17
C LEU A 41 -112.12 -38.97 -57.08
N ALA A 42 -112.39 -37.68 -57.30
CA ALA A 42 -111.39 -36.63 -57.15
C ALA A 42 -110.90 -36.51 -55.70
N ASN A 43 -111.80 -36.61 -54.72
CA ASN A 43 -111.45 -36.59 -53.29
C ASN A 43 -110.66 -37.83 -52.89
N LYS A 44 -110.99 -39.01 -53.41
CA LYS A 44 -110.23 -40.26 -53.18
C LYS A 44 -108.81 -40.17 -53.75
N LEU A 45 -108.64 -39.55 -54.92
CA LEU A 45 -107.31 -39.30 -55.50
C LEU A 45 -106.50 -38.35 -54.61
N LYS A 46 -107.11 -37.25 -54.15
CA LYS A 46 -106.48 -36.29 -53.22
C LYS A 46 -106.10 -36.95 -51.89
N GLU A 47 -106.98 -37.78 -51.33
CA GLU A 47 -106.70 -38.52 -50.10
C GLU A 47 -105.47 -39.42 -50.25
N ASN A 48 -105.36 -40.15 -51.36
CA ASN A 48 -104.19 -40.98 -51.64
C ASN A 48 -102.90 -40.15 -51.82
N GLN A 49 -102.97 -39.00 -52.50
CA GLN A 49 -101.84 -38.09 -52.64
C GLN A 49 -101.38 -37.55 -51.27
N ILE A 50 -102.33 -37.17 -50.40
CA ILE A 50 -102.03 -36.72 -49.03
C ILE A 50 -101.39 -37.84 -48.22
N LYS A 51 -101.90 -39.08 -48.30
CA LYS A 51 -101.30 -40.24 -47.61
C LYS A 51 -99.87 -40.49 -48.07
N MET A 52 -99.59 -40.42 -49.37
CA MET A 52 -98.22 -40.57 -49.89
C MET A 52 -97.30 -39.43 -49.43
N ALA A 53 -97.78 -38.18 -49.46
CA ALA A 53 -97.03 -37.03 -48.97
C ALA A 53 -96.71 -37.15 -47.47
N ASN A 54 -97.68 -37.55 -46.66
CA ASN A 54 -97.49 -37.76 -45.22
C ASN A 54 -96.48 -38.88 -44.93
N HIS A 55 -96.52 -39.97 -45.69
CA HIS A 55 -95.53 -41.04 -45.55
C HIS A 55 -94.11 -40.55 -45.88
N LYS A 56 -93.96 -39.72 -46.93
CA LYS A 56 -92.68 -39.11 -47.28
C LYS A 56 -92.16 -38.19 -46.16
N ILE A 57 -93.03 -37.34 -45.61
CA ILE A 57 -92.69 -36.44 -44.49
C ILE A 57 -92.27 -37.24 -43.26
N ALA A 58 -92.97 -38.34 -42.93
CA ALA A 58 -92.61 -39.19 -41.80
C ALA A 58 -91.20 -39.80 -41.96
N THR A 59 -90.89 -40.34 -43.15
CA THR A 59 -89.55 -40.90 -43.43
C THR A 59 -88.45 -39.84 -43.39
N GLU A 60 -88.72 -38.64 -43.93
CA GLU A 60 -87.78 -37.50 -43.85
C GLU A 60 -87.59 -37.06 -42.40
N TYR A 61 -88.65 -37.00 -41.60
CA TYR A 61 -88.60 -36.67 -40.18
C TYR A 61 -87.74 -37.67 -39.40
N ASP A 62 -87.97 -38.98 -39.57
CA ASP A 62 -87.19 -40.03 -38.92
C ASP A 62 -85.70 -39.95 -39.30
N THR A 63 -85.42 -39.63 -40.57
CA THR A 63 -84.04 -39.43 -41.05
C THR A 63 -83.37 -38.22 -40.36
N GLN A 64 -84.08 -37.09 -40.24
CA GLN A 64 -83.55 -35.89 -39.58
C GLN A 64 -83.34 -36.11 -38.08
N VAL A 65 -84.26 -36.82 -37.41
CA VAL A 65 -84.10 -37.19 -35.99
C VAL A 65 -82.86 -38.06 -35.78
N ARG A 66 -82.61 -39.03 -36.68
CA ARG A 66 -81.39 -39.86 -36.60
C ARG A 66 -80.13 -39.03 -36.75
N ILE A 67 -80.06 -38.15 -37.74
CA ILE A 67 -78.91 -37.25 -37.95
C ILE A 67 -78.71 -36.34 -36.74
N LEU A 68 -79.79 -35.81 -36.15
CA LEU A 68 -79.71 -34.98 -34.96
C LEU A 68 -79.13 -35.74 -33.77
N ASN A 69 -79.56 -36.98 -33.56
CA ASN A 69 -79.02 -37.84 -32.48
C ASN A 69 -77.54 -38.16 -32.71
N GLU A 70 -77.14 -38.54 -33.93
CA GLU A 70 -75.73 -38.77 -34.29
C GLU A 70 -74.87 -37.52 -34.04
N LYS A 71 -75.38 -36.34 -34.38
CA LYS A 71 -74.69 -35.06 -34.14
C LYS A 71 -74.62 -34.69 -32.66
N ASN A 72 -75.64 -35.02 -31.89
CA ASN A 72 -75.64 -34.79 -30.45
C ASN A 72 -74.64 -35.71 -29.74
N ASP A 73 -74.57 -36.99 -30.13
CA ASP A 73 -73.58 -37.94 -29.61
C ASP A 73 -72.15 -37.51 -29.96
N GLU A 74 -71.93 -37.05 -31.20
CA GLU A 74 -70.65 -36.48 -31.63
C GLU A 74 -70.27 -35.23 -30.81
N SER A 75 -71.23 -34.34 -30.56
CA SER A 75 -71.02 -33.15 -29.73
C SER A 75 -70.64 -33.50 -28.29
N LEU A 76 -71.35 -34.46 -27.67
CA LEU A 76 -71.03 -34.93 -26.32
C LEU A 76 -69.61 -35.53 -26.24
N ARG A 77 -69.22 -36.32 -27.25
CA ARG A 77 -67.87 -36.88 -27.33
C ARG A 77 -66.82 -35.78 -27.43
N LEU A 78 -67.02 -34.80 -28.32
CA LEU A 78 -66.09 -33.68 -28.50
C LEU A 78 -65.97 -32.84 -27.23
N HIS A 79 -67.06 -32.59 -26.51
CA HIS A 79 -67.01 -31.90 -25.22
C HIS A 79 -66.21 -32.69 -24.17
N ALA A 80 -66.37 -34.00 -24.11
CA ALA A 80 -65.59 -34.85 -23.20
C ALA A 80 -64.09 -34.85 -23.55
N GLU A 81 -63.74 -34.96 -24.84
CA GLU A 81 -62.35 -34.88 -25.31
C GLU A 81 -61.72 -33.52 -25.02
N TYR A 82 -62.45 -32.42 -25.26
CA TYR A 82 -61.98 -31.08 -24.97
C TYR A 82 -61.76 -30.85 -23.48
N ASN A 83 -62.72 -31.26 -22.63
CA ASN A 83 -62.58 -31.13 -21.17
C ASN A 83 -61.38 -31.90 -20.65
N LYS A 84 -61.13 -33.12 -21.16
CA LYS A 84 -59.94 -33.90 -20.81
C LYS A 84 -58.64 -33.21 -21.24
N LEU A 85 -58.59 -32.67 -22.46
CA LEU A 85 -57.44 -31.92 -22.95
C LEU A 85 -57.11 -30.72 -22.04
N ILE A 86 -58.13 -29.94 -21.66
CA ILE A 86 -57.96 -28.80 -20.75
C ILE A 86 -57.47 -29.26 -19.37
N GLN A 87 -58.01 -30.35 -18.85
CA GLN A 87 -57.58 -30.91 -17.57
C GLN A 87 -56.11 -31.37 -17.60
N ASP A 88 -55.70 -32.07 -18.66
CA ASP A 88 -54.33 -32.53 -18.85
C ASP A 88 -53.36 -31.34 -19.01
N GLN A 89 -53.76 -30.30 -19.76
CA GLN A 89 -52.98 -29.07 -19.93
C GLN A 89 -52.81 -28.31 -18.61
N ASN A 90 -53.89 -28.14 -17.84
CA ASN A 90 -53.84 -27.46 -16.55
C ASN A 90 -52.94 -28.21 -15.56
N SER A 91 -53.06 -29.54 -15.50
CA SER A 91 -52.22 -30.38 -14.63
C SER A 91 -50.74 -30.30 -15.01
N SER A 92 -50.43 -30.28 -16.32
CA SER A 92 -49.07 -30.12 -16.83
C SER A 92 -48.49 -28.75 -16.48
N LEU A 93 -49.28 -27.67 -16.66
CA LEU A 93 -48.86 -26.31 -16.31
C LEU A 93 -48.61 -26.15 -14.81
N GLU A 94 -49.46 -26.73 -13.96
CA GLU A 94 -49.27 -26.72 -12.51
C GLU A 94 -47.97 -27.43 -12.11
N LYS A 95 -47.70 -28.60 -12.69
CA LYS A 95 -46.47 -29.34 -12.45
C LYS A 95 -45.23 -28.58 -12.92
N ILE A 96 -45.26 -28.00 -14.13
CA ILE A 96 -44.15 -27.18 -14.65
C ILE A 96 -43.92 -25.96 -13.74
N GLY A 97 -44.99 -25.33 -13.26
CA GLY A 97 -44.91 -24.22 -12.31
C GLY A 97 -44.25 -24.61 -10.99
N GLN A 98 -44.62 -25.77 -10.43
CA GLN A 98 -44.03 -26.32 -9.21
C GLN A 98 -42.55 -26.67 -9.42
N ASP A 99 -42.22 -27.44 -10.46
CA ASP A 99 -40.84 -27.85 -10.77
C ASP A 99 -39.91 -26.63 -10.99
N LEU A 100 -40.41 -25.58 -11.65
CA LEU A 100 -39.65 -24.34 -11.85
C LEU A 100 -39.46 -23.57 -10.54
N TYR A 101 -40.49 -23.49 -9.71
CA TYR A 101 -40.42 -22.82 -8.42
C TYR A 101 -39.46 -23.53 -7.46
N GLU A 102 -39.51 -24.86 -7.38
CA GLU A 102 -38.60 -25.66 -6.55
C GLU A 102 -37.15 -25.46 -6.98
N LYS A 103 -36.85 -25.59 -8.29
CA LYS A 103 -35.51 -25.33 -8.83
C LYS A 103 -35.00 -23.93 -8.51
N PHE A 104 -35.87 -22.92 -8.67
CA PHE A 104 -35.52 -21.54 -8.34
C PHE A 104 -35.18 -21.39 -6.85
N ILE A 105 -35.99 -21.96 -5.95
CA ILE A 105 -35.75 -21.89 -4.51
C ILE A 105 -34.47 -22.63 -4.11
N GLU A 106 -34.20 -23.80 -4.68
CA GLU A 106 -32.94 -24.53 -4.45
C GLU A 106 -31.72 -23.71 -4.88
N GLU A 107 -31.73 -23.16 -6.09
CA GLU A 107 -30.63 -22.35 -6.61
C GLU A 107 -30.45 -21.05 -5.81
N PHE A 108 -31.56 -20.37 -5.48
CA PHE A 108 -31.56 -19.16 -4.65
C PHE A 108 -30.98 -19.42 -3.27
N ASN A 109 -31.37 -20.51 -2.61
CA ASN A 109 -30.85 -20.89 -1.30
C ASN A 109 -29.36 -21.28 -1.37
N SER A 110 -28.95 -22.00 -2.42
CA SER A 110 -27.53 -22.34 -2.65
C SER A 110 -26.69 -21.07 -2.81
N LYS A 111 -27.14 -20.12 -3.63
CA LYS A 111 -26.43 -18.86 -3.86
C LYS A 111 -26.38 -17.97 -2.63
N ASN A 112 -27.46 -17.92 -1.84
CA ASN A 112 -27.44 -17.20 -0.56
C ASN A 112 -26.47 -17.83 0.44
N LYS A 113 -26.34 -19.16 0.44
CA LYS A 113 -25.34 -19.85 1.28
C LYS A 113 -23.92 -19.48 0.86
N GLU A 114 -23.60 -19.56 -0.43
CA GLU A 114 -22.29 -19.13 -0.97
C GLU A 114 -21.99 -17.66 -0.62
N LEU A 115 -22.98 -16.77 -0.74
CA LEU A 115 -22.83 -15.35 -0.39
C LEU A 115 -22.50 -15.16 1.09
N ASN A 116 -23.20 -15.87 1.98
CA ASN A 116 -22.96 -15.79 3.42
C ASN A 116 -21.56 -16.33 3.80
N GLU A 117 -21.10 -17.39 3.15
CA GLU A 117 -19.75 -17.93 3.34
C GLU A 117 -18.68 -16.91 2.93
N LEU A 118 -18.84 -16.28 1.75
CA LEU A 118 -17.94 -15.23 1.29
C LEU A 118 -17.94 -14.00 2.21
N MET A 119 -19.10 -13.61 2.74
CA MET A 119 -19.17 -12.52 3.72
C MET A 119 -18.39 -12.85 5.00
N ALA A 120 -18.50 -14.08 5.51
CA ALA A 120 -17.75 -14.52 6.68
C ALA A 120 -16.22 -14.56 6.41
N GLU A 121 -15.79 -14.95 5.21
CA GLU A 121 -14.38 -14.89 4.81
C GLU A 121 -13.86 -13.46 4.76
N ILE A 122 -14.64 -12.51 4.22
CA ILE A 122 -14.28 -11.08 4.20
C ILE A 122 -14.11 -10.55 5.62
N ASP A 123 -15.04 -10.86 6.52
CA ASP A 123 -14.95 -10.44 7.93
C ASP A 123 -13.68 -10.98 8.61
N ALA A 124 -13.33 -12.25 8.34
CA ALA A 124 -12.10 -12.85 8.85
C ALA A 124 -10.83 -12.18 8.29
N ILE A 125 -10.81 -11.84 7.00
CA ILE A 125 -9.70 -11.10 6.38
C ILE A 125 -9.58 -9.71 7.00
N GLN A 126 -10.69 -8.99 7.19
CA GLN A 126 -10.68 -7.67 7.81
C GLN A 126 -10.15 -7.71 9.25
N ALA A 127 -10.56 -8.72 10.03
CA ALA A 127 -10.05 -8.92 11.38
C ALA A 127 -8.53 -9.17 11.38
N ASN A 128 -8.05 -10.06 10.50
CA ASN A 128 -6.62 -10.35 10.35
C ASN A 128 -5.82 -9.11 9.92
N MET A 129 -6.34 -8.34 8.96
CA MET A 129 -5.72 -7.08 8.52
C MET A 129 -5.62 -6.07 9.66
N LYS A 130 -6.66 -5.96 10.50
CA LYS A 130 -6.66 -5.07 11.67
C LYS A 130 -5.58 -5.48 12.67
N THR A 131 -5.49 -6.77 13.00
CA THR A 131 -4.43 -7.30 13.88
C THR A 131 -3.04 -7.06 13.30
N MET A 132 -2.86 -7.29 12.00
CA MET A 132 -1.58 -7.06 11.32
C MET A 132 -1.19 -5.58 11.33
N ALA A 133 -2.14 -4.68 11.08
CA ALA A 133 -1.92 -3.23 11.12
C ALA A 133 -1.47 -2.77 12.51
N THR A 134 -2.11 -3.24 13.59
CA THR A 134 -1.67 -2.96 14.96
C THR A 134 -0.26 -3.48 15.22
N SER A 135 0.06 -4.71 14.81
CA SER A 135 1.41 -5.28 14.98
C SER A 135 2.48 -4.50 14.21
N ILE A 136 2.17 -3.99 13.01
CA ILE A 136 3.09 -3.15 12.23
C ILE A 136 3.32 -1.83 12.93
N GLU A 137 2.27 -1.17 13.43
CA GLU A 137 2.39 0.10 14.14
C GLU A 137 3.21 -0.05 15.44
N ASP A 138 3.00 -1.13 16.21
CA ASP A 138 3.80 -1.42 17.41
C ASP A 138 5.30 -1.57 17.06
N LYS A 139 5.62 -2.25 15.96
CA LYS A 139 7.02 -2.39 15.48
C LYS A 139 7.58 -1.04 15.03
N ARG A 140 6.78 -0.23 14.32
CA ARG A 140 7.18 1.12 13.89
C ARG A 140 7.53 2.00 15.09
N ILE A 141 6.72 1.96 16.14
CA ILE A 141 6.97 2.72 17.39
C ILE A 141 8.30 2.28 18.03
N LYS A 142 8.57 0.97 18.10
CA LYS A 142 9.85 0.47 18.64
C LYS A 142 11.05 0.92 17.81
N VAL A 143 10.98 0.77 16.49
CA VAL A 143 12.05 1.21 15.58
C VAL A 143 12.29 2.71 15.72
N GLN A 144 11.24 3.52 15.86
CA GLN A 144 11.39 4.96 16.06
C GLN A 144 12.13 5.26 17.37
N ALA A 145 11.77 4.58 18.48
CA ALA A 145 12.45 4.76 19.75
C ALA A 145 13.94 4.35 19.70
N ASP A 146 14.26 3.27 18.98
CA ASP A 146 15.65 2.84 18.77
C ASP A 146 16.45 3.86 17.94
N VAL A 147 15.83 4.42 16.89
CA VAL A 147 16.43 5.47 16.07
C VAL A 147 16.70 6.72 16.92
N ASP A 148 15.73 7.18 17.70
CA ASP A 148 15.87 8.35 18.55
C ASP A 148 17.01 8.16 19.58
N TYR A 149 17.12 6.96 20.16
CA TYR A 149 18.22 6.60 21.07
C TYR A 149 19.58 6.63 20.38
N LEU A 150 19.68 6.06 19.18
CA LEU A 150 20.93 6.04 18.41
C LEU A 150 21.36 7.46 18.00
N THR A 151 20.41 8.32 17.59
CA THR A 151 20.70 9.73 17.29
C THR A 151 21.26 10.45 18.51
N ALA A 152 20.65 10.29 19.69
CA ALA A 152 21.19 10.87 20.93
C ALA A 152 22.59 10.33 21.27
N SER A 153 22.82 9.02 21.09
CA SER A 153 24.14 8.42 21.30
C SER A 153 25.19 8.94 20.33
N GLU A 154 24.83 9.19 19.06
CA GLU A 154 25.72 9.75 18.05
C GLU A 154 26.17 11.17 18.44
N GLU A 155 25.27 12.01 18.93
CA GLU A 155 25.60 13.35 19.42
C GLU A 155 26.63 13.31 20.56
N TYR A 156 26.46 12.40 21.53
CA TYR A 156 27.43 12.21 22.62
C TYR A 156 28.81 11.78 22.11
N ILE A 157 28.85 10.87 21.12
CA ILE A 157 30.11 10.40 20.53
C ILE A 157 30.82 11.54 19.80
N VAL A 158 30.08 12.34 19.03
CA VAL A 158 30.63 13.51 18.31
C VAL A 158 31.23 14.52 19.29
N GLU A 159 30.54 14.79 20.40
CA GLU A 159 31.05 15.71 21.42
C GLU A 159 32.30 15.15 22.13
N ALA A 160 32.30 13.86 22.48
CA ALA A 160 33.47 13.21 23.04
C ALA A 160 34.68 13.24 22.07
N ALA A 161 34.44 13.02 20.78
CA ALA A 161 35.49 13.09 19.76
C ALA A 161 36.10 14.49 19.65
N LYS A 162 35.29 15.55 19.74
CA LYS A 162 35.80 16.94 19.79
C LYS A 162 36.70 17.19 21.00
N GLN A 163 36.27 16.75 22.18
CA GLN A 163 37.04 16.91 23.42
C GLN A 163 38.39 16.18 23.34
N ILE A 164 38.40 14.95 22.79
CA ILE A 164 39.62 14.19 22.57
C ILE A 164 40.56 14.92 21.61
N GLU A 165 40.05 15.51 20.52
CA GLU A 165 40.88 16.26 19.56
C GLU A 165 41.47 17.53 20.18
N ASP A 166 40.71 18.24 21.01
CA ASP A 166 41.18 19.41 21.74
C ASP A 166 42.29 19.05 22.74
N GLU A 167 42.14 17.92 23.45
CA GLU A 167 43.18 17.40 24.35
C GLU A 167 44.43 16.95 23.59
N ARG A 168 44.27 16.24 22.47
CA ARG A 168 45.39 15.83 21.60
C ARG A 168 46.19 17.05 21.14
N SER A 169 45.50 18.09 20.68
CA SER A 169 46.12 19.35 20.25
C SER A 169 46.91 20.03 21.38
N LYS A 170 46.41 20.00 22.62
CA LYS A 170 47.14 20.52 23.79
C LYS A 170 48.42 19.71 24.08
N LEU A 171 48.34 18.38 23.96
CA LEU A 171 49.50 17.50 24.15
C LEU A 171 50.56 17.72 23.07
N GLU A 172 50.17 17.91 21.81
CA GLU A 172 51.10 18.25 20.72
C GLU A 172 51.86 19.56 21.01
N ASN A 173 51.17 20.59 21.52
CA ASN A 173 51.82 21.84 21.92
C ASN A 173 52.82 21.65 23.08
N LEU A 174 52.44 20.89 24.11
CA LEU A 174 53.33 20.55 25.22
C LEU A 174 54.55 19.76 24.75
N GLU A 175 54.38 18.85 23.79
CA GLU A 175 55.49 18.10 23.21
C GLU A 175 56.50 19.04 22.52
N VAL A 176 56.02 20.02 21.75
CA VAL A 176 56.87 21.04 21.11
C VAL A 176 57.62 21.87 22.17
N GLU A 177 56.94 22.28 23.24
CA GLU A 177 57.56 23.03 24.34
C GLU A 177 58.67 22.21 25.03
N ILE A 178 58.40 20.94 25.34
CA ILE A 178 59.39 20.01 25.91
C ILE A 178 60.61 19.87 24.99
N ARG A 179 60.40 19.69 23.68
CA ARG A 179 61.49 19.64 22.70
C ARG A 179 62.33 20.92 22.71
N GLY A 180 61.69 22.09 22.82
CA GLY A 180 62.38 23.37 22.97
C GLY A 180 63.22 23.45 24.25
N LEU A 181 62.65 23.06 25.38
CA LEU A 181 63.38 23.02 26.67
C LEU A 181 64.59 22.08 26.62
N TYR A 182 64.46 20.91 25.98
CA TYR A 182 65.59 19.99 25.78
C TYR A 182 66.71 20.62 24.96
N GLN A 183 66.39 21.37 23.90
CA GLN A 183 67.39 22.10 23.11
C GLN A 183 68.08 23.18 23.93
N THR A 184 67.33 23.98 24.70
CA THR A 184 67.91 25.00 25.58
C THR A 184 68.83 24.38 26.64
N LEU A 185 68.43 23.25 27.23
CA LEU A 185 69.25 22.53 28.21
C LEU A 185 70.57 22.03 27.60
N ALA A 186 70.55 21.53 26.37
CA ALA A 186 71.76 21.11 25.66
C ALA A 186 72.73 22.29 25.49
N VAL A 187 72.23 23.46 25.07
CA VAL A 187 73.02 24.69 24.96
C VAL A 187 73.59 25.13 26.31
N HIS A 188 72.78 25.12 27.37
CA HIS A 188 73.25 25.47 28.72
C HIS A 188 74.35 24.53 29.20
N THR A 189 74.24 23.23 28.91
CA THR A 189 75.25 22.23 29.23
C THR A 189 76.57 22.51 28.51
N GLU A 190 76.51 22.91 27.23
CA GLU A 190 77.70 23.32 26.47
C GLU A 190 78.34 24.59 27.04
N TYR A 191 77.54 25.61 27.37
CA TYR A 191 78.04 26.83 28.02
C TYR A 191 78.66 26.55 29.39
N HIS A 192 78.05 25.67 30.18
CA HIS A 192 78.59 25.28 31.48
C HIS A 192 79.95 24.58 31.35
N ALA A 193 80.10 23.68 30.36
CA ALA A 193 81.38 23.05 30.07
C ALA A 193 82.46 24.08 29.66
N LYS A 194 82.09 25.09 28.85
CA LYS A 194 82.98 26.20 28.49
C LYS A 194 83.40 27.03 29.71
N LEU A 195 82.47 27.38 30.59
CA LEU A 195 82.76 28.11 31.83
C LEU A 195 83.69 27.32 32.76
N MET A 196 83.46 26.01 32.93
CA MET A 196 84.33 25.15 33.72
C MET A 196 85.76 25.11 33.16
N LYS A 197 85.90 25.07 31.83
CA LYS A 197 87.21 25.15 31.18
C LYS A 197 87.90 26.49 31.44
N ILE A 198 87.18 27.61 31.28
CA ILE A 198 87.71 28.96 31.57
C ILE A 198 88.13 29.07 33.04
N ASN A 199 87.33 28.54 33.97
CA ASN A 199 87.64 28.59 35.40
C ASN A 199 88.92 27.80 35.72
N ALA A 200 89.09 26.61 35.13
CA ALA A 200 90.33 25.84 35.23
C ALA A 200 91.54 26.57 34.62
N GLU A 201 91.38 27.22 33.47
CA GLU A 201 92.43 28.05 32.85
C GLU A 201 92.78 29.28 33.71
N GLN A 202 91.79 29.91 34.35
CA GLN A 202 92.00 31.02 35.29
C GLN A 202 92.76 30.56 36.54
N GLU A 203 92.44 29.39 37.10
CA GLU A 203 93.14 28.84 38.26
C GLU A 203 94.62 28.58 37.95
N GLN A 204 94.92 28.03 36.77
CA GLN A 204 96.30 27.94 36.26
C GLN A 204 96.95 29.32 36.05
N GLY A 205 96.20 30.30 35.53
CA GLY A 205 96.65 31.69 35.41
C GLY A 205 97.00 32.32 36.76
N TYR A 206 96.18 32.09 37.79
CA TYR A 206 96.44 32.55 39.16
C TYR A 206 97.71 31.92 39.74
N GLU A 207 97.95 30.63 39.52
CA GLU A 207 99.21 29.96 39.91
C GLU A 207 100.42 30.58 39.21
N LEU A 208 100.33 30.85 37.90
CA LEU A 208 101.40 31.50 37.14
C LEU A 208 101.70 32.91 37.65
N VAL A 209 100.67 33.72 37.92
CA VAL A 209 100.82 35.07 38.50
C VAL A 209 101.43 35.00 39.89
N ARG A 210 100.97 34.06 40.72
CA ARG A 210 101.53 33.83 42.06
C ARG A 210 103.01 33.49 41.99
N ASN A 211 103.40 32.56 41.12
CA ASN A 211 104.80 32.17 40.93
C ASN A 211 105.66 33.33 40.43
N ALA A 212 105.15 34.14 39.49
CA ALA A 212 105.84 35.35 39.02
C ALA A 212 106.01 36.41 40.13
N PHE A 213 105.00 36.56 40.99
CA PHE A 213 105.05 37.47 42.14
C PHE A 213 106.08 37.00 43.20
N GLU A 214 106.12 35.71 43.50
CA GLU A 214 107.13 35.10 44.39
C GLU A 214 108.56 35.22 43.82
N ALA A 215 108.73 35.03 42.50
CA ALA A 215 110.01 35.25 41.83
C ALA A 215 110.45 36.73 41.88
N GLY A 216 109.54 37.67 41.59
CA GLY A 216 109.80 39.11 41.69
C GLY A 216 110.15 39.58 43.11
N LEU A 217 109.63 38.92 44.15
CA LEU A 217 110.01 39.16 45.55
C LEU A 217 111.46 38.72 45.84
N LYS A 218 111.90 37.57 45.28
CA LYS A 218 113.29 37.10 45.40
C LYS A 218 114.29 38.05 44.72
N ASP A 219 113.98 38.53 43.52
CA ASP A 219 114.85 39.48 42.79
C ASP A 219 114.99 40.82 43.52
N ARG A 220 113.91 41.28 44.18
CA ARG A 220 113.97 42.45 45.06
C ARG A 220 114.91 42.24 46.25
N GLY A 221 114.90 41.05 46.85
CA GLY A 221 115.83 40.68 47.93
C GLY A 221 117.31 40.76 47.51
N PHE A 222 117.62 40.29 46.29
CA PHE A 222 118.97 40.37 45.71
C PHE A 222 119.45 41.82 45.52
N MET A 223 118.58 42.70 45.04
CA MET A 223 118.90 44.13 44.83
C MET A 223 119.15 44.88 46.14
N TYR A 224 118.40 44.57 47.21
CA TYR A 224 118.66 45.14 48.54
C TYR A 224 120.02 44.71 49.10
N HIS A 225 120.44 43.46 48.87
CA HIS A 225 121.75 42.96 49.29
C HIS A 225 122.89 43.68 48.56
N GLN A 226 122.79 43.87 47.23
CA GLN A 226 123.77 44.64 46.45
C GLN A 226 123.85 46.11 46.88
N ARG A 227 122.71 46.76 47.14
CA ARG A 227 122.67 48.14 47.66
C ARG A 227 123.43 48.29 48.98
N ASN A 228 123.28 47.34 49.89
CA ASN A 228 123.94 47.36 51.18
C ASN A 228 125.47 47.14 51.06
N LEU A 229 125.91 46.29 50.12
CA LEU A 229 127.32 46.12 49.79
C LEU A 229 127.95 47.41 49.23
N LEU A 230 127.24 48.12 48.34
CA LEU A 230 127.69 49.41 47.78
C LEU A 230 127.76 50.50 48.86
N MET A 231 126.79 50.55 49.77
CA MET A 231 126.81 51.48 50.92
C MET A 231 127.99 51.20 51.87
N ALA A 232 128.29 49.92 52.13
CA ALA A 232 129.44 49.52 52.97
C ALA A 232 130.78 49.89 52.32
N ALA A 233 130.92 49.69 51.00
CA ALA A 233 132.11 50.08 50.24
C ALA A 233 132.34 51.60 50.27
N ARG A 234 131.27 52.40 50.14
CA ARG A 234 131.31 53.87 50.22
C ARG A 234 131.73 54.37 51.61
N ALA A 235 131.22 53.75 52.68
CA ALA A 235 131.61 54.09 54.05
C ALA A 235 133.10 53.81 54.32
N PHE A 236 133.67 52.75 53.72
CA PHE A 236 135.10 52.44 53.81
C PHE A 236 135.96 53.50 53.10
N GLN A 237 135.55 53.95 51.92
CA GLN A 237 136.24 55.01 51.17
C GLN A 237 136.24 56.35 51.92
N GLU A 238 135.10 56.74 52.51
CA GLU A 238 135.00 57.96 53.31
C GLU A 238 135.88 57.93 54.57
N ARG A 239 136.06 56.76 55.18
CA ARG A 239 136.96 56.57 56.32
C ARG A 239 138.42 56.71 55.90
N GLY A 240 138.80 56.13 54.77
CA GLY A 240 140.13 56.29 54.18
C GLY A 240 140.48 57.74 53.86
N LEU A 241 139.56 58.47 53.21
CA LEU A 241 139.72 59.90 52.90
C LEU A 241 139.89 60.77 54.15
N ARG A 242 139.13 60.50 55.22
CA ARG A 242 139.25 61.22 56.49
C ARG A 242 140.62 61.04 57.14
N ILE A 243 141.14 59.80 57.14
CA ILE A 243 142.47 59.48 57.69
C ILE A 243 143.56 60.17 56.87
N TYR A 244 143.49 60.12 55.54
CA TYR A 244 144.44 60.81 54.67
C TYR A 244 144.44 62.32 54.94
N LYS A 245 143.27 62.95 55.06
CA LYS A 245 143.17 64.39 55.34
C LYS A 245 143.80 64.77 56.68
N GLN A 246 143.57 63.96 57.73
CA GLN A 246 144.19 64.16 59.04
C GLN A 246 145.71 63.96 59.00
N LEU A 247 146.21 63.00 58.23
CA LEU A 247 147.64 62.78 58.01
C LEU A 247 148.28 63.97 57.28
N THR A 248 147.64 64.47 56.22
CA THR A 248 148.11 65.64 55.47
C THR A 248 148.18 66.87 56.36
N GLU A 249 147.12 67.18 57.12
CA GLU A 249 147.11 68.31 58.06
C GLU A 249 148.17 68.19 59.15
N ARG A 250 148.43 66.97 59.64
CA ARG A 250 149.48 66.71 60.65
C ARG A 250 150.88 66.94 60.07
N TYR A 251 151.14 66.47 58.85
CA TYR A 251 152.43 66.70 58.17
C TYR A 251 152.65 68.17 57.84
N THR A 252 151.62 68.90 57.40
CA THR A 252 151.73 70.35 57.13
C THR A 252 152.06 71.15 58.40
N ARG A 253 151.46 70.81 59.55
CA ARG A 253 151.78 71.47 60.83
C ARG A 253 153.21 71.19 61.29
N LEU A 254 153.70 69.96 61.09
CA LEU A 254 155.08 69.59 61.41
C LEU A 254 156.09 70.33 60.53
N LEU A 255 155.78 70.53 59.25
CA LEU A 255 156.64 71.28 58.33
C LEU A 255 156.73 72.77 58.69
N ASN A 256 155.61 73.40 59.07
CA ASN A 256 155.58 74.81 59.44
C ASN A 256 156.24 75.13 60.79
N ALA A 257 156.54 74.11 61.61
CA ALA A 257 157.15 74.26 62.93
C ALA A 257 158.68 74.15 62.92
N LEU A 258 159.31 73.99 61.75
CA LEU A 258 160.78 73.95 61.63
C LEU A 258 161.34 75.39 61.59
N PRO A 259 162.26 75.76 62.51
CA PRO A 259 162.81 77.12 62.59
C PRO A 259 163.79 77.43 61.45
N ALA A 260 163.81 78.68 61.00
CA ALA A 260 164.71 79.19 59.98
C ALA A 260 166.18 79.08 60.42
N GLN A 261 167.01 78.47 59.56
CA GLN A 261 168.47 78.60 59.52
C GLN A 261 168.85 79.22 58.18
#